data_AF-A0A8J4GHU5-F1
#
_entry.id   AF-A0A8J4GHU5-F1
#
_cell.length_a   1.000
_cell.length_b   1.000
_cell.length_c   1.000
_cell.angle_alpha   90.00
_cell.angle_beta   90.00
_cell.angle_gamma   90.00
#
_symmetry.space_group_name_H-M   'P 1'
#
loop_
_entity.id
_entity.type
_entity.pdbx_description
1 polymer ?
#
loop_
_entity_poly.entity_id
_entity_poly.type
_entity_poly.pdbx_seq_one_letter_code
_entity_poly.pdbx_strand_id
1 'polypeptide(L)'
;MMTDGGSGKGAGEAADVASSQGSLESTSRGSQNDELQVLLLRLDHMHNRALYGRTIGSWVRELRLTGRLIFQGNLILILLEGDGLALREYLVRHRTESVDVDSRGRKCKERMMDVLVQQPLRRQQQQQQQLHQVTQNRKQLTAVAAAATSCVSREDGIGSGSERAFPDYREVHLETLDQLRQLLQQVGLEEWLRPAVGLR
;
A
#
# COMPACT_ATOMS: atom_id res chain seq x y z
N MET A 1 20.09 5.49 -71.79
CA MET A 1 20.62 4.12 -71.91
C MET A 1 19.94 3.29 -70.83
N MET A 2 19.08 2.37 -71.25
CA MET A 2 18.39 1.40 -70.40
C MET A 2 19.33 0.25 -70.05
N THR A 3 19.25 -0.29 -68.83
CA THR A 3 19.42 -1.72 -68.57
C THR A 3 18.45 -2.17 -67.48
N ASP A 4 17.91 -3.34 -67.74
CA ASP A 4 16.70 -3.99 -67.25
C ASP A 4 17.04 -5.09 -66.21
N GLY A 5 16.00 -5.61 -65.54
CA GLY A 5 15.92 -6.94 -64.93
C GLY A 5 16.59 -7.15 -63.55
N GLY A 6 15.97 -7.80 -62.57
CA GLY A 6 14.70 -8.51 -62.52
C GLY A 6 14.72 -9.63 -61.45
N SER A 7 13.55 -9.85 -60.84
CA SER A 7 13.02 -11.10 -60.27
C SER A 7 13.64 -11.73 -59.01
N GLY A 8 12.78 -11.82 -57.97
CA GLY A 8 12.83 -12.80 -56.89
C GLY A 8 11.44 -12.97 -56.26
N LYS A 9 10.62 -13.85 -56.86
CA LYS A 9 9.34 -14.34 -56.35
C LYS A 9 9.54 -15.23 -55.12
N GLY A 10 8.65 -15.13 -54.14
CA GLY A 10 8.42 -16.15 -53.11
C GLY A 10 6.96 -16.10 -52.67
N ALA A 11 6.19 -17.10 -53.07
CA ALA A 11 4.79 -17.35 -52.70
C ALA A 11 4.71 -18.58 -51.78
N GLY A 12 3.64 -18.65 -50.98
CA GLY A 12 3.27 -19.77 -50.10
C GLY A 12 2.59 -19.21 -48.84
N GLU A 13 1.28 -18.97 -48.79
CA GLU A 13 0.10 -19.86 -48.88
C GLU A 13 -0.35 -20.43 -47.51
N ALA A 14 -1.54 -19.94 -47.14
CA ALA A 14 -2.63 -20.46 -46.30
C ALA A 14 -2.39 -21.49 -45.19
N ALA A 15 -2.93 -21.18 -44.01
CA ALA A 15 -3.68 -22.13 -43.20
C ALA A 15 -4.85 -21.40 -42.52
N ASP A 16 -6.04 -21.69 -43.02
CA ASP A 16 -7.35 -21.41 -42.42
C ASP A 16 -7.68 -22.56 -41.45
N VAL A 17 -8.02 -22.26 -40.19
CA VAL A 17 -8.80 -23.19 -39.36
C VAL A 17 -9.72 -22.38 -38.45
N ALA A 18 -11.01 -22.46 -38.76
CA ALA A 18 -12.11 -21.92 -37.98
C ALA A 18 -12.57 -22.86 -36.85
N SER A 19 -13.20 -22.23 -35.85
CA SER A 19 -14.17 -22.81 -34.88
C SER A 19 -13.56 -23.67 -33.76
N SER A 20 -14.03 -23.70 -32.52
CA SER A 20 -15.30 -23.28 -31.94
C SER A 20 -15.13 -23.23 -30.41
N GLN A 21 -16.03 -22.51 -29.75
CA GLN A 21 -16.57 -22.83 -28.42
C GLN A 21 -15.67 -22.65 -27.19
N GLY A 22 -16.04 -21.62 -26.42
CA GLY A 22 -16.53 -21.85 -25.06
C GLY A 22 -15.46 -22.13 -24.00
N SER A 23 -15.12 -21.10 -23.23
CA SER A 23 -15.41 -21.15 -21.80
C SER A 23 -15.33 -19.73 -21.25
N LEU A 24 -16.49 -19.23 -20.84
CA LEU A 24 -16.62 -18.13 -19.91
C LEU A 24 -16.07 -18.61 -18.57
N GLU A 25 -14.74 -18.63 -18.41
CA GLU A 25 -14.14 -18.67 -17.08
C GLU A 25 -14.27 -17.29 -16.45
N SER A 26 -15.50 -17.08 -15.97
CA SER A 26 -15.89 -16.10 -14.97
C SER A 26 -15.16 -16.45 -13.68
N THR A 27 -13.83 -16.24 -13.66
CA THR A 27 -13.10 -16.15 -12.41
C THR A 27 -13.58 -14.87 -11.75
N SER A 28 -14.44 -15.05 -10.75
CA SER A 28 -14.88 -14.01 -9.84
C SER A 28 -13.68 -13.26 -9.27
N ARG A 29 -13.23 -12.19 -9.94
CA ARG A 29 -12.32 -11.16 -9.40
C ARG A 29 -13.13 -10.23 -8.49
N GLY A 30 -13.81 -10.82 -7.50
CA GLY A 30 -14.46 -10.06 -6.45
C GLY A 30 -13.40 -9.39 -5.58
N SER A 31 -13.33 -8.06 -5.65
CA SER A 31 -12.97 -7.13 -4.58
C SER A 31 -11.69 -7.38 -3.74
N GLN A 32 -10.60 -7.90 -4.33
CA GLN A 32 -9.28 -7.91 -3.67
C GLN A 32 -8.56 -6.54 -3.70
N ASN A 33 -9.15 -5.54 -4.35
CA ASN A 33 -8.53 -4.21 -4.53
C ASN A 33 -9.06 -3.15 -3.56
N ASP A 34 -10.14 -3.45 -2.83
CA ASP A 34 -10.78 -2.52 -1.88
C ASP A 34 -10.27 -2.70 -0.44
N GLU A 35 -9.30 -3.59 -0.22
CA GLU A 35 -8.70 -3.74 1.11
C GLU A 35 -7.68 -2.63 1.36
N LEU A 36 -7.85 -1.96 2.50
CA LEU A 36 -6.97 -0.91 2.99
C LEU A 36 -5.59 -1.52 3.28
N GLN A 37 -4.56 -0.96 2.67
CA GLN A 37 -3.18 -1.43 2.76
C GLN A 37 -2.27 -0.37 3.35
N VAL A 38 -1.10 -0.82 3.82
CA VAL A 38 0.00 0.03 4.26
C VAL A 38 1.21 -0.19 3.37
N LEU A 39 1.97 0.87 3.14
CA LEU A 39 3.21 0.88 2.38
C LEU A 39 4.28 1.60 3.20
N LEU A 40 5.43 0.95 3.41
CA LEU A 40 6.58 1.55 4.05
C LEU A 40 7.77 1.58 3.08
N LEU A 41 8.30 2.78 2.87
CA LEU A 41 9.43 3.06 2.00
C LEU A 41 10.58 3.63 2.81
N ARG A 42 11.81 3.31 2.40
CA ARG A 42 13.02 3.98 2.85
C ARG A 42 13.65 4.76 1.70
N LEU A 43 14.09 5.97 2.01
CA LEU A 43 14.87 6.81 1.12
C LEU A 43 16.26 7.02 1.70
N ASP A 44 17.27 7.07 0.83
CA ASP A 44 18.65 7.32 1.26
C ASP A 44 18.89 8.80 1.55
N HIS A 45 18.40 9.70 0.70
CA HIS A 45 18.63 11.14 0.83
C HIS A 45 17.60 11.96 0.04
N MET A 46 17.30 13.18 0.50
CA MET A 46 16.53 14.19 -0.24
C MET A 46 17.39 15.45 -0.45
N HIS A 47 17.60 15.88 -1.69
CA HIS A 47 18.32 17.13 -1.98
C HIS A 47 17.51 18.38 -1.63
N ASN A 48 16.20 18.36 -1.87
CA ASN A 48 15.31 19.45 -1.48
C ASN A 48 14.07 18.94 -0.75
N ARG A 49 14.18 18.79 0.57
CA ARG A 49 13.08 18.35 1.44
C ARG A 49 11.78 19.12 1.22
N ALA A 50 11.84 20.45 1.09
CA ALA A 50 10.63 21.27 0.96
C ALA A 50 9.90 21.06 -0.39
N LEU A 51 10.65 20.87 -1.48
CA LEU A 51 10.06 20.49 -2.77
C LEU A 51 9.51 19.05 -2.73
N TYR A 52 10.29 18.15 -2.15
CA TYR A 52 9.96 16.73 -2.03
C TYR A 52 8.66 16.55 -1.25
N GLY A 53 8.59 17.08 -0.03
CA GLY A 53 7.42 17.01 0.84
C GLY A 53 6.16 17.60 0.21
N ARG A 54 6.28 18.73 -0.51
CA ARG A 54 5.17 19.32 -1.27
C ARG A 54 4.67 18.42 -2.39
N THR A 55 5.59 17.82 -3.15
CA THR A 55 5.26 16.94 -4.27
C THR A 55 4.57 15.66 -3.78
N ILE A 56 5.16 15.01 -2.77
CA ILE A 56 4.56 13.83 -2.13
C ILE A 56 3.19 14.18 -1.55
N GLY A 57 3.07 15.30 -0.84
CA GLY A 57 1.80 15.78 -0.31
C GLY A 57 0.75 16.08 -1.38
N SER A 58 1.15 16.45 -2.60
CA SER A 58 0.24 16.57 -3.75
C SER A 58 -0.29 15.21 -4.19
N TRP A 59 0.62 14.27 -4.47
CA TRP A 59 0.26 12.92 -4.91
C TRP A 59 -0.60 12.19 -3.90
N VAL A 60 -0.25 12.29 -2.61
CA VAL A 60 -1.02 11.68 -1.51
C VAL A 60 -2.45 12.21 -1.47
N ARG A 61 -2.66 13.51 -1.67
CA ARG A 61 -4.00 14.11 -1.73
C ARG A 61 -4.76 13.71 -2.97
N GLU A 62 -4.11 13.72 -4.14
CA GLU A 62 -4.71 13.33 -5.42
C GLU A 62 -5.18 11.87 -5.40
N LEU A 63 -4.39 10.99 -4.77
CA LEU A 63 -4.65 9.56 -4.66
C LEU A 63 -5.47 9.19 -3.40
N ARG A 64 -5.89 10.17 -2.59
CA ARG A 64 -6.64 9.97 -1.35
C ARG A 64 -5.95 9.00 -0.37
N LEU A 65 -4.63 9.09 -0.30
CA LEU A 65 -3.80 8.37 0.64
C LEU A 65 -3.64 9.18 1.94
N THR A 66 -3.32 8.50 3.04
CA THR A 66 -2.96 9.09 4.33
C THR A 66 -1.61 8.54 4.78
N GLY A 67 -0.96 9.14 5.78
CA GLY A 67 0.33 8.64 6.23
C GLY A 67 1.27 9.64 6.89
N ARG A 68 2.55 9.30 6.95
CA ARG A 68 3.61 10.10 7.57
C ARG A 68 4.88 10.08 6.72
N LEU A 69 5.46 11.25 6.49
CA LEU A 69 6.85 11.38 6.04
C LEU A 69 7.71 11.61 7.28
N ILE A 70 8.51 10.60 7.62
CA ILE A 70 9.19 10.50 8.91
C ILE A 70 10.67 10.79 8.73
N PHE A 71 11.20 11.68 9.56
CA PHE A 71 12.61 11.96 9.68
C PHE A 71 13.10 11.54 11.07
N GLN A 72 14.13 10.70 11.14
CA GLN A 72 14.77 10.29 12.39
C GLN A 72 16.29 10.24 12.18
N GLY A 73 17.02 11.24 12.67
CA GLY A 73 18.45 11.39 12.33
C GLY A 73 18.66 11.47 10.82
N ASN A 74 19.40 10.52 10.26
CA ASN A 74 19.62 10.41 8.80
C ASN A 74 18.59 9.52 8.10
N LEU A 75 17.69 8.88 8.85
CA LEU A 75 16.69 7.99 8.31
C LEU A 75 15.50 8.77 7.76
N ILE A 76 15.12 8.45 6.53
CA ILE A 76 13.98 9.03 5.83
C ILE A 76 13.03 7.88 5.47
N LEU A 77 11.82 7.91 6.03
CA LEU A 77 10.78 6.92 5.74
C LEU A 77 9.51 7.58 5.23
N ILE A 78 8.86 6.91 4.28
CA ILE A 78 7.50 7.25 3.87
C ILE A 78 6.60 6.10 4.28
N LEU A 79 5.67 6.39 5.19
CA LEU A 79 4.62 5.47 5.61
C LEU A 79 3.30 5.95 5.00
N LEU A 80 2.67 5.14 4.16
CA LEU A 80 1.41 5.47 3.52
C LEU A 80 0.36 4.39 3.78
N GLU A 81 -0.88 4.83 3.75
CA GLU A 81 -2.06 4.02 3.97
C GLU A 81 -3.15 4.38 2.96
N GLY A 82 -3.77 3.38 2.36
CA GLY A 82 -4.86 3.56 1.41
C GLY A 82 -5.14 2.34 0.56
N ASP A 83 -5.96 2.51 -0.46
CA ASP A 83 -6.36 1.44 -1.35
C ASP A 83 -5.14 0.88 -2.09
N GLY A 84 -5.09 -0.44 -2.28
CA GLY A 84 -3.93 -1.09 -2.89
C GLY A 84 -3.60 -0.56 -4.30
N LEU A 85 -4.62 -0.19 -5.07
CA LEU A 85 -4.45 0.44 -6.39
C LEU A 85 -3.85 1.85 -6.29
N ALA A 86 -4.28 2.64 -5.31
CA ALA A 86 -3.75 3.98 -5.08
C ALA A 86 -2.28 3.94 -4.61
N LEU A 87 -1.92 2.97 -3.76
CA LEU A 87 -0.53 2.75 -3.36
C LEU A 87 0.34 2.28 -4.53
N ARG A 88 -0.20 1.43 -5.41
CA ARG A 88 0.50 1.00 -6.62
C ARG A 88 0.73 2.16 -7.58
N GLU A 89 -0.29 2.99 -7.80
CA GLU A 89 -0.19 4.21 -8.61
C GLU A 89 0.84 5.18 -8.01
N TYR A 90 0.84 5.37 -6.70
CA TYR A 90 1.84 6.15 -6.00
C TYR A 90 3.27 5.65 -6.27
N LEU A 91 3.51 4.34 -6.20
CA LEU A 91 4.82 3.74 -6.50
C LEU A 91 5.25 3.96 -7.94
N VAL A 92 4.31 3.91 -8.89
CA VAL A 92 4.58 4.21 -10.30
C VAL A 92 5.04 5.66 -10.41
N ARG A 93 4.25 6.62 -9.91
CA ARG A 93 4.60 8.06 -9.94
C ARG A 93 5.95 8.33 -9.28
N HIS A 94 6.18 7.75 -8.11
CA HIS A 94 7.44 7.93 -7.37
C HIS A 94 8.67 7.44 -8.16
N ARG A 95 8.52 6.42 -9.02
CA ARG A 95 9.60 5.92 -9.88
C ARG A 95 9.72 6.68 -11.21
N THR A 96 8.62 7.20 -11.74
CA THR A 96 8.57 7.77 -13.09
C THR A 96 8.64 9.28 -13.14
N GLU A 97 8.18 9.98 -12.11
CA GLU A 97 8.10 11.44 -12.04
C GLU A 97 9.29 12.05 -11.28
N SER A 98 9.51 13.35 -11.49
CA SER A 98 10.56 14.09 -10.80
C SER A 98 10.05 14.66 -9.48
N VAL A 99 10.63 14.20 -8.38
CA VAL A 99 10.25 14.56 -7.00
C VAL A 99 11.35 15.34 -6.27
N ASP A 100 12.58 15.26 -6.74
CA ASP A 100 13.75 15.89 -6.13
C ASP A 100 14.49 16.81 -7.12
N VAL A 101 15.62 17.37 -6.71
CA VAL A 101 16.54 18.14 -7.55
C VAL A 101 17.94 17.53 -7.56
N ASP A 102 18.65 17.66 -8.67
CA ASP A 102 20.06 17.29 -8.77
C ASP A 102 20.96 18.33 -8.07
N SER A 103 22.26 18.05 -8.02
CA SER A 103 23.27 18.97 -7.47
C SER A 103 23.37 20.30 -8.21
N ARG A 104 22.71 20.46 -9.37
CA ARG A 104 22.60 21.68 -10.16
C ARG A 104 21.24 22.37 -9.99
N GLY A 105 20.38 21.88 -9.10
CA GLY A 105 19.05 22.42 -8.83
C GLY A 105 17.98 22.07 -9.87
N ARG A 106 18.27 21.17 -10.81
CA ARG A 106 17.30 20.74 -11.84
C ARG A 106 16.46 19.58 -11.33
N LYS A 107 15.16 19.57 -11.64
CA LYS A 107 14.26 18.49 -11.23
C LYS A 107 14.78 17.12 -11.69
N CYS A 108 14.81 16.15 -10.80
CA CYS A 108 15.26 14.79 -11.05
C CYS A 108 14.32 13.77 -10.38
N LYS A 109 14.43 12.50 -10.79
CA LYS A 109 13.66 11.38 -10.23
C LYS A 109 14.40 10.80 -9.03
N GLU A 110 13.65 10.23 -8.08
CA GLU A 110 14.24 9.40 -7.04
C GLU A 110 14.86 8.14 -7.68
N ARG A 111 16.06 7.76 -7.24
CA ARG A 111 16.79 6.58 -7.71
C ARG A 111 17.10 5.56 -6.61
N MET A 112 17.09 5.98 -5.35
CA MET A 112 17.48 5.21 -4.17
C MET A 112 16.30 5.12 -3.20
N MET A 113 15.24 4.45 -3.67
CA MET A 113 14.06 4.12 -2.87
C MET A 113 13.97 2.62 -2.70
N ASP A 114 13.93 2.17 -1.44
CA ASP A 114 13.63 0.80 -1.08
C ASP A 114 12.17 0.67 -0.65
N VAL A 115 11.45 -0.25 -1.30
CA VAL A 115 10.13 -0.68 -0.81
C VAL A 115 10.38 -1.74 0.26
N LEU A 116 10.16 -1.38 1.52
CA LEU A 116 10.36 -2.33 2.62
C LEU A 116 9.21 -3.32 2.66
N VAL A 117 7.96 -2.82 2.73
CA VAL A 117 6.77 -3.65 2.83
C VAL A 117 5.55 -2.98 2.24
N GLN A 118 4.70 -3.79 1.62
CA GLN A 118 3.31 -3.46 1.32
C GLN A 118 2.44 -4.61 1.80
N GLN A 119 1.49 -4.35 2.69
CA GLN A 119 0.61 -5.38 3.24
C GLN A 119 -0.78 -4.85 3.60
N PRO A 120 -1.80 -5.71 3.73
CA PRO A 120 -3.09 -5.33 4.30
C PRO A 120 -2.92 -4.69 5.68
N LEU A 121 -3.67 -3.62 5.95
CA LEU A 121 -3.65 -2.94 7.24
C LEU A 121 -4.26 -3.87 8.29
N ARG A 122 -3.39 -4.44 9.13
CA ARG A 122 -3.81 -5.25 10.28
C ARG A 122 -4.13 -4.31 11.44
N ARG A 123 -5.34 -3.77 11.43
CA ARG A 123 -5.94 -3.17 12.63
C ARG A 123 -6.04 -4.25 13.73
N GLN A 124 -6.26 -3.83 14.97
CA GLN A 124 -6.54 -4.60 16.19
C GLN A 124 -7.62 -5.72 16.11
N GLN A 125 -7.91 -6.35 14.96
CA GLN A 125 -8.67 -7.60 14.89
C GLN A 125 -8.08 -8.67 15.81
N GLN A 126 -6.76 -8.72 16.02
CA GLN A 126 -6.17 -9.60 17.03
C GLN A 126 -6.51 -9.17 18.48
N GLN A 127 -6.55 -7.88 18.79
CA GLN A 127 -6.85 -7.42 20.15
C GLN A 127 -8.34 -7.56 20.49
N GLN A 128 -9.24 -7.32 19.53
CA GLN A 128 -10.67 -7.57 19.72
C GLN A 128 -11.03 -9.06 19.69
N GLN A 129 -10.37 -9.90 18.87
CA GLN A 129 -10.55 -11.35 18.92
C GLN A 129 -10.04 -11.94 20.24
N GLN A 130 -8.88 -11.50 20.75
CA GLN A 130 -8.37 -11.92 22.06
C GLN A 130 -9.29 -11.47 23.21
N LEU A 131 -9.78 -10.24 23.21
CA LEU A 131 -10.74 -9.75 24.24
C LEU A 131 -12.08 -10.48 24.16
N HIS A 132 -12.59 -10.77 22.96
CA HIS A 132 -13.80 -11.57 22.77
C HIS A 132 -13.60 -13.01 23.28
N GLN A 133 -12.46 -13.65 23.01
CA GLN A 133 -12.15 -14.99 23.49
C GLN A 133 -12.05 -15.04 25.03
N VAL A 134 -11.42 -14.05 25.66
CA VAL A 134 -11.32 -13.93 27.13
C VAL A 134 -12.69 -13.68 27.77
N THR A 135 -13.52 -12.85 27.16
CA THR A 135 -14.89 -12.57 27.63
C THR A 135 -15.80 -13.79 27.45
N GLN A 136 -15.64 -14.54 26.36
CA GLN A 136 -16.33 -15.81 26.11
C GLN A 136 -15.92 -16.89 27.11
N ASN A 137 -14.62 -17.03 27.42
CA ASN A 137 -14.13 -17.95 28.45
C ASN A 137 -14.67 -17.58 29.85
N ARG A 138 -14.74 -16.28 30.18
CA ARG A 138 -15.35 -15.81 31.44
C ARG A 138 -16.86 -16.10 31.50
N LYS A 139 -17.56 -15.96 30.38
CA LYS A 139 -18.99 -16.29 30.26
C LYS A 139 -19.25 -17.80 30.30
N GLN A 140 -18.36 -18.65 29.81
CA GLN A 140 -18.52 -20.11 29.91
C GLN A 140 -18.32 -20.63 31.34
N LEU A 141 -17.48 -20.00 32.16
CA LEU A 141 -17.42 -20.26 33.61
C LEU A 141 -18.67 -19.80 34.37
N THR A 142 -19.43 -18.82 33.86
CA THR A 142 -20.67 -18.32 34.51
C THR A 142 -21.97 -18.83 33.87
N ALA A 143 -21.97 -19.35 32.65
CA ALA A 143 -23.15 -19.85 31.93
C ALA A 143 -23.60 -21.25 32.37
N VAL A 144 -22.77 -21.98 33.12
CA VAL A 144 -23.25 -23.12 33.95
C VAL A 144 -24.23 -22.67 35.04
N ALA A 145 -24.42 -21.35 35.26
CA ALA A 145 -25.27 -20.80 36.32
C ALA A 145 -26.47 -19.95 35.86
N ALA A 146 -26.64 -19.60 34.56
CA ALA A 146 -27.62 -18.56 34.17
C ALA A 146 -28.26 -18.72 32.77
N ALA A 147 -28.77 -19.91 32.43
CA ALA A 147 -29.53 -20.16 31.20
C ALA A 147 -30.96 -19.58 31.24
N ALA A 148 -31.11 -18.27 31.43
CA ALA A 148 -32.39 -17.58 31.33
C ALA A 148 -32.21 -16.22 30.66
N THR A 149 -33.00 -16.00 29.60
CA THR A 149 -33.46 -14.67 29.14
C THR A 149 -32.38 -13.82 28.42
N SER A 150 -32.55 -13.18 27.28
CA SER A 150 -33.48 -13.15 26.14
C SER A 150 -32.82 -12.26 25.07
N CYS A 151 -33.40 -12.25 23.87
CA CYS A 151 -33.29 -11.29 22.76
C CYS A 151 -32.53 -9.96 22.97
N VAL A 152 -31.73 -9.55 21.96
CA VAL A 152 -31.67 -8.15 21.49
C VAL A 152 -31.32 -8.10 20.01
N SER A 153 -31.93 -7.12 19.34
CA SER A 153 -32.04 -6.88 17.92
C SER A 153 -30.76 -6.41 17.24
N ARG A 154 -30.70 -6.69 15.93
CA ARG A 154 -29.71 -6.21 14.95
C ARG A 154 -29.96 -4.74 14.64
N GLU A 155 -28.90 -3.96 14.57
CA GLU A 155 -28.91 -2.65 13.91
C GLU A 155 -27.94 -2.69 12.74
N ASP A 156 -28.49 -2.44 11.55
CA ASP A 156 -27.78 -2.24 10.29
C ASP A 156 -27.16 -0.85 10.27
N GLY A 157 -25.82 -0.80 10.21
CA GLY A 157 -25.05 0.42 10.01
C GLY A 157 -24.24 0.35 8.72
N ILE A 158 -24.78 0.91 7.64
CA ILE A 158 -24.07 1.14 6.37
C ILE A 158 -23.06 2.27 6.61
N GLY A 159 -21.80 1.90 6.75
CA GLY A 159 -20.65 2.79 6.85
C GLY A 159 -19.41 2.06 6.38
N SER A 160 -19.34 1.74 5.08
CA SER A 160 -18.14 1.20 4.43
C SER A 160 -17.09 2.30 4.25
N GLY A 161 -16.68 2.93 5.34
CA GLY A 161 -15.43 3.69 5.39
C GLY A 161 -14.42 2.79 6.07
N SER A 162 -13.52 2.17 5.30
CA SER A 162 -12.37 1.48 5.87
C SER A 162 -11.63 2.49 6.76
N GLU A 163 -11.80 2.36 8.07
CA GLU A 163 -11.31 3.31 9.05
C GLU A 163 -9.78 3.34 8.93
N ARG A 164 -9.16 4.52 8.79
CA ARG A 164 -7.72 4.69 8.53
C ARG A 164 -6.91 4.93 9.80
N ALA A 165 -5.73 4.32 9.94
CA ALA A 165 -4.83 4.49 11.09
C ALA A 165 -4.33 5.93 11.21
N PHE A 166 -4.10 6.60 10.08
CA PHE A 166 -3.77 8.02 10.04
C PHE A 166 -4.93 8.86 9.48
N PRO A 167 -5.36 9.93 10.17
CA PRO A 167 -6.45 10.78 9.69
C PRO A 167 -6.05 11.66 8.49
N ASP A 168 -4.75 11.85 8.28
CA ASP A 168 -4.19 12.75 7.28
C ASP A 168 -2.75 12.38 6.90
N TYR A 169 -2.13 13.21 6.05
CA TYR A 169 -0.71 13.14 5.74
C TYR A 169 0.06 14.31 6.36
N ARG A 170 1.15 14.01 7.07
CA ARG A 170 2.03 15.02 7.69
C ARG A 170 3.48 14.60 7.70
N GLU A 171 4.37 15.59 7.70
CA GLU A 171 5.78 15.37 8.05
C GLU A 171 5.94 15.30 9.57
N VAL A 172 6.74 14.34 10.05
CA VAL A 172 7.02 14.17 11.47
C VAL A 172 8.53 14.00 11.68
N HIS A 173 9.03 14.65 12.73
CA HIS A 173 10.43 14.55 13.17
C HIS A 173 10.43 13.77 14.47
N LEU A 174 11.13 12.65 14.46
CA LEU A 174 11.26 11.78 15.63
C LEU A 174 12.69 11.88 16.15
N GLU A 175 12.82 12.01 17.46
CA GLU A 175 14.11 12.10 18.12
C GLU A 175 14.65 10.69 18.41
N THR A 176 13.76 9.76 18.75
CA THR A 176 14.12 8.42 19.21
C THR A 176 13.57 7.31 18.31
N LEU A 177 14.28 6.17 18.29
CA LEU A 177 13.79 4.97 17.60
C LEU A 177 12.55 4.37 18.27
N ASP A 178 12.35 4.59 19.56
CA ASP A 178 11.16 4.14 20.26
C ASP A 178 9.90 4.88 19.78
N GLN A 179 10.00 6.18 19.49
CA GLN A 179 8.90 6.92 18.86
C GLN A 179 8.57 6.36 17.47
N LEU A 180 9.59 6.00 16.69
CA LEU A 180 9.40 5.35 15.39
C LEU A 180 8.72 3.99 15.54
N ARG A 181 9.17 3.17 16.50
CA ARG A 181 8.55 1.88 16.82
C ARG A 181 7.07 2.05 17.17
N GLN A 182 6.74 2.98 18.05
CA GLN A 182 5.35 3.24 18.46
C GLN A 182 4.47 3.65 17.27
N LEU A 183 5.01 4.45 16.35
CA LEU A 183 4.31 4.84 15.13
C LEU A 183 4.07 3.66 14.20
N LEU A 184 5.08 2.80 13.99
CA LEU A 184 4.96 1.59 13.18
C LEU A 184 4.00 0.56 13.82
N GLN A 185 3.95 0.49 15.14
CA GLN A 185 3.04 -0.40 15.87
C GLN A 185 1.56 -0.07 15.62
N GLN A 186 1.21 1.20 15.36
CA GLN A 186 -0.18 1.61 15.06
C GLN A 186 -0.72 0.97 13.76
N VAL A 187 0.19 0.56 12.87
CA VAL A 187 -0.11 -0.06 11.58
C VAL A 187 0.35 -1.51 11.49
N GLY A 188 0.81 -2.10 12.60
CA GLY A 188 1.30 -3.49 12.66
C GLY A 188 2.60 -3.71 11.87
N LEU A 189 3.50 -2.73 11.87
CA LEU A 189 4.79 -2.76 11.17
C LEU A 189 6.00 -2.71 12.12
N GLU A 190 5.83 -3.00 13.41
CA GLU A 190 6.91 -2.92 14.41
C GLU A 190 8.11 -3.83 14.09
N GLU A 191 7.85 -4.97 13.45
CA GLU A 191 8.87 -5.92 12.97
C GLU A 191 9.76 -5.34 11.86
N TRP A 192 9.24 -4.35 11.13
CA TRP A 192 9.97 -3.64 10.06
C TRP A 192 10.90 -2.56 10.58
N LEU A 193 10.95 -2.32 11.90
CA LEU A 193 11.87 -1.34 12.50
C LEU A 193 13.33 -1.67 12.15
N ARG A 194 13.76 -2.94 12.28
CA ARG A 194 15.17 -3.32 12.04
C ARG A 194 15.56 -3.13 10.55
N PRO A 195 14.79 -3.65 9.57
CA PRO A 195 15.02 -3.34 8.16
C PRO A 195 14.99 -1.84 7.85
N ALA A 196 14.08 -1.09 8.47
CA ALA A 196 13.93 0.35 8.23
C ALA A 196 15.19 1.12 8.63
N VAL A 197 15.81 0.79 9.76
CA VAL A 197 17.07 1.42 10.19
C VAL A 197 18.32 0.84 9.50
N GLY A 198 18.16 -0.07 8.53
CA GLY A 198 19.27 -0.68 7.80
C GLY A 198 20.02 -1.78 8.58
N LEU A 199 19.46 -2.25 9.69
CA LEU A 199 20.02 -3.37 10.45
C LEU A 199 19.48 -4.69 9.88
N ARG A 200 20.38 -5.52 9.35
CA ARG A 200 20.09 -6.88 8.88
C ARG A 200 20.41 -7.91 9.96
#